data_AF-A0A7V4EMQ6-F1
#
_entry.id   AF-A0A7V4EMQ6-F1
#
_cell.length_a   1.000
_cell.length_b   1.000
_cell.length_c   1.000
_cell.angle_alpha   90.00
_cell.angle_beta   90.00
_cell.angle_gamma   90.00
#
_symmetry.space_group_name_H-M   'P 1'
#
loop_
_entity.id
_entity.type
_entity.pdbx_description
1 polymer ?
#
loop_
_entity_poly.entity_id
_entity_poly.type
_entity_poly.pdbx_seq_one_letter_code
_entity_poly.pdbx_strand_id
1 'polypeptide(L)'
;MTPTAKELLEKDPRLRIDVSRDHITAYLHVNNSVKNGDIDLGDIRSCLTAHRITYGIKDTEKLSVFLENMDLYDHTLIVASGKPFTVGDDARIEFLFEADARAAMSDELTASLDSIDFRSVGRIASVKKGQVIARKIPATQGEEGITVYGQKLPGEWGMDITLQAGENVTVSQNGLDFMAAIDGAPIVSRGVLRVDPVMIIEGDVGHETGSVSFAGTVAVRGSIQDGFTVQAAGDVIVDNTVQAATVEAGGDIVVRRGILTRGKTRVHAEGSVYARFIENSIVEAEGDIVVETAIMNSDTRCNGRVVALNGEGAVMGGQTLAFDCVLAKSIGSTANVKTYVQAGYRYDVQKQYLDAMAKLRSVQKQMAEVKKNYDFVSNTSGDFDKLGELRGQAMKLLKIQKQMQDDITEINNGRIFNQLASIDVENTLYPGATLLLGDARFNVSKETGFASIKWDAENRCLYMTTFDESGRGKHSRPGKRARTALVIDDSKSVRKTMALILEKMGLRVVAEAEDGAEGVAIYRETRPSIVTCDIAMVNMDGIEALRKIREINPRAKVIMVSSNRDKKKVLDCVMAGAKDYILKPFVPKKVMTVIRSVLEK
;
A
#
# COMPACT_ATOMS: atom_id res chain seq x y z
N MET A 1 -60.62 52.86 -37.62
CA MET A 1 -59.45 52.26 -36.97
C MET A 1 -59.72 50.77 -36.88
N THR A 2 -58.94 49.95 -37.58
CA THR A 2 -59.00 48.49 -37.50
C THR A 2 -58.45 48.07 -36.13
N PRO A 3 -59.18 47.25 -35.36
CA PRO A 3 -58.70 46.86 -34.03
C PRO A 3 -57.42 46.04 -34.16
N THR A 4 -56.48 46.29 -33.25
CA THR A 4 -55.20 45.58 -33.22
C THR A 4 -55.40 44.14 -32.73
N ALA A 5 -54.52 43.22 -33.12
CA ALA A 5 -54.61 41.79 -32.75
C ALA A 5 -54.63 41.50 -31.23
N LYS A 6 -54.41 42.52 -30.38
CA LYS A 6 -54.51 42.47 -28.93
C LYS A 6 -55.94 42.72 -28.41
N GLU A 7 -56.81 43.33 -29.22
CA GLU A 7 -58.22 43.66 -28.90
C GLU A 7 -59.21 42.53 -29.30
N LEU A 8 -58.79 41.55 -30.10
CA LEU A 8 -59.57 40.36 -30.44
C LEU A 8 -59.44 39.19 -29.43
N LEU A 9 -58.81 39.46 -28.28
CA LEU A 9 -58.63 38.51 -27.17
C LEU A 9 -59.60 38.82 -26.02
N GLU A 10 -60.82 39.26 -26.35
CA GLU A 10 -61.94 39.32 -25.40
C GLU A 10 -62.35 37.89 -25.05
N LYS A 11 -61.79 37.42 -23.94
CA LYS A 11 -62.15 36.17 -23.28
C LYS A 11 -63.63 36.21 -22.94
N ASP A 12 -64.38 35.23 -23.41
CA ASP A 12 -65.63 34.85 -22.76
C ASP A 12 -65.35 34.77 -21.24
N PRO A 13 -65.98 35.60 -20.38
CA PRO A 13 -65.68 35.61 -18.95
C PRO A 13 -66.01 34.29 -18.25
N ARG A 14 -66.71 33.39 -18.96
CA ARG A 14 -67.07 32.04 -18.55
C ARG A 14 -65.92 31.04 -18.78
N LEU A 15 -65.06 31.24 -19.78
CA LEU A 15 -64.01 30.31 -20.21
C LEU A 15 -62.65 30.99 -20.41
N ARG A 16 -61.62 30.42 -19.82
CA ARG A 16 -60.23 30.86 -20.02
C ARG A 16 -59.36 29.69 -20.43
N ILE A 17 -58.52 29.89 -21.44
CA ILE A 17 -57.49 28.92 -21.80
C ILE A 17 -56.12 29.43 -21.37
N ASP A 18 -55.38 28.62 -20.63
CA ASP A 18 -53.97 28.83 -20.33
C ASP A 18 -53.16 27.69 -20.95
N VAL A 19 -52.05 28.03 -21.62
CA VAL A 19 -51.15 27.05 -22.25
C VAL A 19 -49.85 27.02 -21.45
N SER A 20 -49.32 25.81 -21.21
CA SER A 20 -48.06 25.60 -20.51
C SER A 20 -46.90 26.32 -21.22
N ARG A 21 -45.83 26.64 -20.46
CA ARG A 21 -44.67 27.40 -20.98
C ARG A 21 -43.93 26.70 -22.13
N ASP A 22 -43.94 25.37 -22.13
CA ASP A 22 -43.41 24.51 -23.19
C ASP A 22 -44.35 24.36 -24.39
N HIS A 23 -45.54 24.97 -24.33
CA HIS A 23 -46.60 24.91 -25.33
C HIS A 23 -47.12 23.50 -25.64
N ILE A 24 -46.92 22.53 -24.74
CA ILE A 24 -47.32 21.14 -24.93
C ILE A 24 -48.72 20.85 -24.35
N THR A 25 -49.19 21.60 -23.35
CA THR A 25 -50.48 21.33 -22.69
C THR A 25 -51.35 22.58 -22.65
N ALA A 26 -52.62 22.45 -23.04
CA ALA A 26 -53.62 23.51 -22.91
C ALA A 26 -54.65 23.16 -21.85
N TYR A 27 -54.85 24.07 -20.91
CA TYR A 27 -55.79 23.98 -19.80
C TYR A 27 -56.97 24.92 -20.06
N LEU A 28 -58.18 24.39 -19.99
CA LEU A 28 -59.41 25.15 -19.94
C LEU A 28 -59.81 25.35 -18.49
N HIS A 29 -59.93 26.60 -18.09
CA HIS A 29 -60.48 27.02 -16.81
C HIS A 29 -61.90 27.52 -17.02
N VAL A 30 -62.85 26.93 -16.31
CA VAL A 30 -64.24 27.39 -16.28
C VAL A 30 -64.43 28.27 -15.05
N ASN A 31 -65.13 29.39 -15.18
CA ASN A 31 -65.38 30.28 -14.06
C ASN A 31 -66.43 29.66 -13.11
N ASN A 32 -66.19 29.71 -11.79
CA ASN A 32 -67.06 29.12 -10.77
C ASN A 32 -68.51 29.68 -10.77
N SER A 33 -68.75 30.81 -11.43
CA SER A 33 -70.09 31.38 -11.59
C SER A 33 -70.95 30.69 -12.66
N VAL A 34 -70.36 29.79 -13.47
CA VAL A 34 -71.01 29.06 -14.56
C VAL A 34 -71.63 27.78 -14.02
N LYS A 35 -72.90 27.51 -14.35
CA LYS A 35 -73.62 26.29 -13.96
C LYS A 35 -73.68 25.27 -15.11
N ASN A 36 -74.01 24.02 -14.76
CA ASN A 36 -74.25 22.96 -15.74
C ASN A 36 -75.35 23.38 -16.75
N GLY A 37 -75.01 23.35 -18.04
CA GLY A 37 -75.87 23.81 -19.14
C GLY A 37 -75.62 25.24 -19.65
N ASP A 38 -74.79 26.05 -18.96
CA ASP A 38 -74.46 27.43 -19.39
C ASP A 38 -73.39 27.49 -20.50
N ILE A 39 -72.74 26.37 -20.78
CA ILE A 39 -71.66 26.22 -21.76
C ILE A 39 -71.84 24.90 -22.50
N ASP A 40 -71.64 24.91 -23.82
CA ASP A 40 -71.67 23.71 -24.64
C ASP A 40 -70.31 23.38 -25.30
N LEU A 41 -70.26 22.26 -26.02
CA LEU A 41 -69.07 21.85 -26.78
C LEU A 41 -68.72 22.82 -27.92
N GLY A 42 -69.70 23.57 -28.44
CA GLY A 42 -69.51 24.61 -29.45
C GLY A 42 -68.76 25.82 -28.89
N ASP A 43 -69.07 26.22 -27.65
CA ASP A 43 -68.38 27.27 -26.91
C ASP A 43 -66.91 26.89 -26.66
N ILE A 44 -66.65 25.65 -26.21
CA ILE A 44 -65.28 25.15 -26.01
C ILE A 44 -64.49 25.13 -27.33
N ARG A 45 -65.11 24.65 -28.43
CA ARG A 45 -64.47 24.62 -29.76
C ARG A 45 -64.17 26.02 -30.29
N SER A 46 -65.08 26.97 -30.08
CA SER A 46 -64.89 28.37 -30.47
C SER A 46 -63.75 29.00 -29.67
N CYS A 47 -63.66 28.71 -28.37
CA CYS A 47 -62.59 29.17 -27.51
C CYS A 47 -61.22 28.57 -27.89
N LEU A 48 -61.15 27.27 -28.18
CA LEU A 48 -59.94 26.60 -28.69
C LEU A 48 -59.47 27.21 -30.03
N THR A 49 -60.41 27.48 -30.93
CA THR A 49 -60.13 28.09 -32.25
C THR A 49 -59.62 29.52 -32.11
N ALA A 50 -60.24 30.32 -31.23
CA ALA A 50 -59.80 31.68 -30.92
C ALA A 50 -58.37 31.73 -30.37
N HIS A 51 -57.99 30.72 -29.56
CA HIS A 51 -56.63 30.57 -29.02
C HIS A 51 -55.68 29.82 -29.96
N ARG A 52 -56.11 29.51 -31.20
CA ARG A 52 -55.34 28.82 -32.24
C ARG A 52 -54.80 27.45 -31.83
N ILE A 53 -55.48 26.76 -30.92
CA ILE A 53 -55.15 25.38 -30.56
C ILE A 53 -55.66 24.47 -31.66
N THR A 54 -54.74 23.82 -32.37
CA THR A 54 -55.01 23.07 -33.60
C THR A 54 -54.60 21.61 -33.51
N TYR A 55 -53.85 21.22 -32.48
CA TYR A 55 -53.26 19.90 -32.35
C TYR A 55 -53.51 19.28 -30.97
N GLY A 56 -53.75 17.98 -30.93
CA GLY A 56 -53.85 17.22 -29.67
C GLY A 56 -55.12 17.46 -28.85
N ILE A 57 -56.18 18.02 -29.46
CA ILE A 57 -57.47 18.28 -28.81
C ILE A 57 -58.06 16.96 -28.30
N LYS A 58 -58.45 16.91 -27.02
CA LYS A 58 -58.99 15.71 -26.39
C LYS A 58 -60.37 15.36 -26.94
N ASP A 59 -60.70 14.08 -26.85
CA ASP A 59 -61.90 13.50 -27.45
C ASP A 59 -63.19 14.17 -26.94
N THR A 60 -64.17 14.32 -27.84
CA THR A 60 -65.39 15.09 -27.62
C THR A 60 -66.24 14.46 -26.50
N GLU A 61 -66.21 13.14 -26.36
CA GLU A 61 -66.92 12.40 -25.29
C GLU A 61 -66.36 12.69 -23.89
N LYS A 62 -65.05 12.92 -23.75
CA LYS A 62 -64.45 13.25 -22.44
C LYS A 62 -64.76 14.68 -22.02
N LEU A 63 -64.89 15.58 -23.00
CA LEU A 63 -65.29 16.96 -22.78
C LEU A 63 -66.77 17.05 -22.39
N SER A 64 -67.64 16.24 -23.00
CA SER A 64 -69.07 16.20 -22.62
C SER A 64 -69.29 15.63 -21.22
N VAL A 65 -68.59 14.55 -20.86
CA VAL A 65 -68.67 13.99 -19.49
C VAL A 65 -68.17 14.97 -18.43
N PHE A 66 -67.16 15.79 -18.74
CA PHE A 66 -66.71 16.86 -17.84
C PHE A 66 -67.76 17.96 -17.67
N LEU A 67 -68.39 18.41 -18.76
CA LEU A 67 -69.46 19.41 -18.71
C LEU A 67 -70.66 18.92 -17.90
N GLU A 68 -71.03 17.63 -18.04
CA GLU A 68 -72.14 17.01 -17.30
C GLU A 68 -71.87 16.86 -15.79
N ASN A 69 -70.60 16.76 -15.39
CA ASN A 69 -70.18 16.57 -13.99
C ASN A 69 -69.44 17.79 -13.42
N MET A 70 -69.60 18.97 -14.03
CA MET A 70 -68.80 20.17 -13.74
C MET A 70 -68.91 20.68 -12.29
N ASP A 71 -70.01 20.33 -11.59
CA ASP A 71 -70.27 20.68 -10.19
C ASP A 71 -69.49 19.82 -9.17
N LEU A 72 -68.77 18.79 -9.62
CA LEU A 72 -68.11 17.78 -8.76
C LEU A 72 -66.57 17.78 -8.81
N TYR A 73 -65.95 18.60 -9.67
CA TYR A 73 -64.50 18.58 -9.93
C TYR A 73 -63.88 19.99 -9.94
N ASP A 74 -62.56 20.08 -9.74
CA ASP A 74 -61.80 21.32 -9.95
C ASP A 74 -62.06 21.87 -11.36
N HIS A 75 -62.38 23.15 -11.48
CA HIS A 75 -62.80 23.83 -12.72
C HIS A 75 -61.67 24.01 -13.76
N THR A 76 -60.70 23.09 -13.81
CA THR A 76 -59.57 23.09 -14.75
C THR A 76 -59.46 21.75 -15.47
N LEU A 77 -59.49 21.77 -16.81
CA LEU A 77 -59.41 20.57 -17.64
C LEU A 77 -58.30 20.68 -18.69
N ILE A 78 -57.55 19.60 -18.91
CA ILE A 78 -56.65 19.52 -20.06
C ILE A 78 -57.50 19.29 -21.32
N VAL A 79 -57.57 20.29 -22.19
CA VAL A 79 -58.39 20.28 -23.41
C VAL A 79 -57.59 19.95 -24.67
N ALA A 80 -56.26 20.16 -24.64
CA ALA A 80 -55.36 19.70 -25.69
C ALA A 80 -53.99 19.30 -25.11
N SER A 81 -53.40 18.29 -25.72
CA SER A 81 -52.07 17.78 -25.37
C SER A 81 -51.27 17.53 -26.65
N GLY A 82 -50.25 18.34 -26.86
CA GLY A 82 -49.20 18.10 -27.84
C GLY A 82 -48.36 16.86 -27.53
N LYS A 83 -47.40 16.59 -28.42
CA LYS A 83 -46.38 15.55 -28.23
C LYS A 83 -45.13 16.23 -27.65
N PRO A 84 -44.62 15.86 -26.46
CA PRO A 84 -43.35 16.41 -25.97
C PRO A 84 -42.19 15.97 -26.87
N PHE A 85 -41.16 16.82 -26.99
CA PHE A 85 -39.90 16.43 -27.61
C PHE A 85 -39.08 15.59 -26.62
N THR A 86 -38.18 14.76 -27.12
CA THR A 86 -37.24 14.00 -26.26
C THR A 86 -35.81 14.48 -26.44
N VAL A 87 -34.96 14.15 -25.48
CA VAL A 87 -33.51 14.26 -25.61
C VAL A 87 -33.02 12.96 -26.25
N GLY A 88 -32.13 13.05 -27.23
CA GLY A 88 -31.50 11.89 -27.84
C GLY A 88 -30.47 11.24 -26.92
N ASP A 89 -29.93 10.10 -27.36
CA ASP A 89 -28.94 9.35 -26.59
C ASP A 89 -27.59 10.08 -26.60
N ASP A 90 -26.90 10.06 -25.45
CA ASP A 90 -25.54 10.57 -25.32
C ASP A 90 -24.56 9.77 -26.19
N ALA A 91 -23.53 10.45 -26.67
CA ALA A 91 -22.41 9.80 -27.34
C ALA A 91 -21.66 8.91 -26.36
N ARG A 92 -21.25 7.72 -26.81
CA ARG A 92 -20.49 6.77 -26.00
C ARG A 92 -19.32 6.20 -26.77
N ILE A 93 -18.28 5.82 -26.06
CA ILE A 93 -17.14 5.10 -26.62
C ILE A 93 -17.33 3.61 -26.31
N GLU A 94 -17.33 2.81 -27.36
CA GLU A 94 -17.31 1.36 -27.29
C GLU A 94 -15.87 0.88 -27.55
N PHE A 95 -15.25 0.25 -26.56
CA PHE A 95 -13.92 -0.35 -26.71
C PHE A 95 -14.06 -1.76 -27.29
N LEU A 96 -13.33 -2.05 -28.37
CA LEU A 96 -13.42 -3.30 -29.13
C LEU A 96 -12.26 -4.26 -28.85
N PHE A 97 -11.59 -4.08 -27.71
CA PHE A 97 -10.62 -5.03 -27.17
C PHE A 97 -11.12 -5.54 -25.82
N GLU A 98 -10.62 -6.69 -25.36
CA GLU A 98 -10.80 -7.15 -23.97
C GLU A 98 -10.11 -6.14 -23.05
N ALA A 99 -10.80 -5.04 -22.77
CA ALA A 99 -10.35 -4.00 -21.88
C ALA A 99 -10.60 -4.48 -20.46
N ASP A 100 -9.71 -5.29 -19.89
CA ASP A 100 -9.73 -5.52 -18.45
C ASP A 100 -8.37 -5.93 -17.90
N ALA A 101 -7.78 -5.03 -17.10
CA ALA A 101 -7.07 -5.35 -15.86
C ALA A 101 -6.33 -4.15 -15.24
N ARG A 102 -6.14 -3.00 -15.92
CA ARG A 102 -5.41 -1.87 -15.29
C ARG A 102 -6.29 -0.93 -14.44
N ALA A 103 -7.58 -0.80 -14.74
CA ALA A 103 -8.48 0.08 -14.00
C ALA A 103 -9.15 -0.58 -12.78
N ALA A 104 -9.19 -1.92 -12.70
CA ALA A 104 -9.76 -2.67 -11.57
C ALA A 104 -8.72 -3.00 -10.47
N MET A 105 -7.42 -2.75 -10.72
CA MET A 105 -6.34 -3.15 -9.81
C MET A 105 -6.14 -2.24 -8.58
N SER A 106 -6.72 -1.04 -8.53
CA SER A 106 -6.60 -0.18 -7.34
C SER A 106 -7.65 -0.47 -6.27
N ASP A 107 -8.86 -0.89 -6.66
CA ASP A 107 -10.02 -0.88 -5.76
C ASP A 107 -10.52 -2.29 -5.38
N GLU A 108 -10.26 -3.33 -6.18
CA GLU A 108 -10.73 -4.70 -5.84
C GLU A 108 -9.76 -5.50 -4.97
N LEU A 109 -8.49 -5.13 -4.88
CA LEU A 109 -7.55 -5.73 -3.90
C LEU A 109 -7.84 -5.31 -2.45
N THR A 110 -8.84 -4.44 -2.22
CA THR A 110 -9.31 -4.06 -0.89
C THR A 110 -10.57 -4.81 -0.43
N ALA A 111 -11.25 -5.58 -1.31
CA ALA A 111 -12.59 -6.10 -1.01
C ALA A 111 -12.65 -7.58 -0.61
N SER A 112 -11.76 -8.45 -1.10
CA SER A 112 -11.71 -9.85 -0.65
C SER A 112 -10.32 -10.47 -0.87
N LEU A 113 -9.62 -10.74 0.23
CA LEU A 113 -8.34 -11.46 0.25
C LEU A 113 -8.46 -12.94 -0.16
N ASP A 114 -9.69 -13.44 -0.40
CA ASP A 114 -10.00 -14.88 -0.51
C ASP A 114 -10.00 -15.43 -1.94
N SER A 115 -9.79 -14.62 -2.98
CA SER A 115 -9.60 -15.14 -4.34
C SER A 115 -8.90 -14.14 -5.25
N ILE A 116 -7.56 -14.18 -5.28
CA ILE A 116 -6.83 -13.55 -6.38
C ILE A 116 -7.08 -14.41 -7.63
N ASP A 117 -7.88 -13.94 -8.59
CA ASP A 117 -8.08 -14.64 -9.85
C ASP A 117 -6.87 -14.42 -10.78
N PHE A 118 -5.91 -15.35 -10.73
CA PHE A 118 -4.71 -15.33 -11.57
C PHE A 118 -5.01 -15.46 -13.08
N ARG A 119 -6.26 -15.71 -13.50
CA ARG A 119 -6.65 -15.77 -14.92
C ARG A 119 -6.84 -14.40 -15.56
N SER A 120 -7.11 -13.35 -14.77
CA SER A 120 -7.25 -11.97 -15.25
C SER A 120 -5.93 -11.19 -15.22
N VAL A 121 -4.98 -11.59 -14.37
CA VAL A 121 -3.65 -10.95 -14.28
C VAL A 121 -2.81 -11.23 -15.54
N GLY A 122 -2.33 -10.16 -16.18
CA GLY A 122 -1.42 -10.24 -17.32
C GLY A 122 -2.05 -10.66 -18.66
N ARG A 123 -3.36 -10.44 -18.86
CA ARG A 123 -3.91 -10.45 -20.22
C ARG A 123 -3.51 -9.15 -20.91
N ILE A 124 -2.48 -9.22 -21.76
CA ILE A 124 -2.27 -8.15 -22.73
C ILE A 124 -3.38 -8.29 -23.77
N ALA A 125 -4.31 -7.34 -23.78
CA ALA A 125 -5.10 -7.10 -24.97
C ALA A 125 -4.12 -6.78 -26.09
N SER A 126 -3.91 -7.71 -27.02
CA SER A 126 -3.02 -7.48 -28.16
C SER A 126 -3.86 -7.14 -29.37
N VAL A 127 -3.53 -6.03 -30.02
CA VAL A 127 -4.20 -5.55 -31.22
C VAL A 127 -3.22 -5.57 -32.38
N LYS A 128 -3.72 -5.87 -33.57
CA LYS A 128 -2.92 -5.82 -34.80
C LYS A 128 -3.01 -4.45 -35.44
N LYS A 129 -1.96 -4.04 -36.16
CA LYS A 129 -1.96 -2.85 -37.01
C LYS A 129 -3.16 -2.88 -37.96
N GLY A 130 -3.94 -1.80 -37.94
CA GLY A 130 -5.17 -1.62 -38.71
C GLY A 130 -6.44 -2.16 -38.04
N GLN A 131 -6.35 -2.85 -36.90
CA GLN A 131 -7.52 -3.29 -36.14
C GLN A 131 -8.23 -2.09 -35.52
N VAL A 132 -9.57 -2.07 -35.60
CA VAL A 132 -10.40 -1.09 -34.86
C VAL A 132 -10.40 -1.47 -33.39
N ILE A 133 -9.96 -0.56 -32.54
CA ILE A 133 -9.77 -0.76 -31.10
C ILE A 133 -10.79 0.01 -30.26
N ALA A 134 -11.36 1.09 -30.79
CA ALA A 134 -12.49 1.77 -30.17
C ALA A 134 -13.39 2.40 -31.23
N ARG A 135 -14.68 2.53 -30.92
CA ARG A 135 -15.69 3.17 -31.76
C ARG A 135 -16.45 4.21 -30.95
N LYS A 136 -16.52 5.44 -31.46
CA LYS A 136 -17.44 6.46 -30.98
C LYS A 136 -18.80 6.23 -31.61
N ILE A 137 -19.79 5.96 -30.77
CA ILE A 137 -21.20 6.01 -31.12
C ILE A 137 -21.63 7.46 -30.91
N PRO A 138 -21.97 8.22 -31.97
CA PRO A 138 -22.30 9.63 -31.88
C PRO A 138 -23.62 9.82 -31.12
N ALA A 139 -23.78 11.00 -30.52
CA ALA A 139 -25.04 11.38 -29.90
C ALA A 139 -26.15 11.42 -30.95
N THR A 140 -27.36 11.04 -30.58
CA THR A 140 -28.53 11.11 -31.46
C THR A 140 -29.36 12.35 -31.15
N GLN A 141 -30.17 12.75 -32.12
CA GLN A 141 -31.19 13.76 -31.89
C GLN A 141 -32.46 13.07 -31.37
N GLY A 142 -33.06 13.61 -30.32
CA GLY A 142 -34.33 13.12 -29.82
C GLY A 142 -35.49 13.34 -30.80
N GLU A 143 -36.64 12.77 -30.48
CA GLU A 143 -37.82 12.86 -31.33
C GLU A 143 -38.40 14.28 -31.34
N GLU A 144 -38.88 14.72 -32.51
CA GLU A 144 -39.59 15.98 -32.63
C GLU A 144 -40.88 15.97 -31.78
N GLY A 145 -41.04 17.03 -30.99
CA GLY A 145 -42.28 17.36 -30.32
C GLY A 145 -43.23 18.12 -31.24
N ILE A 146 -44.51 18.17 -30.86
CA ILE A 146 -45.54 18.97 -31.54
C ILE A 146 -46.31 19.72 -30.46
N THR A 147 -46.28 21.06 -30.52
CA THR A 147 -47.06 21.93 -29.61
C THR A 147 -48.56 21.79 -29.83
N VAL A 148 -49.38 22.29 -28.89
CA VAL A 148 -50.85 22.39 -29.06
C VAL A 148 -51.26 23.29 -30.24
N TYR A 149 -50.35 24.12 -30.75
CA TYR A 149 -50.53 24.97 -31.93
C TYR A 149 -50.16 24.27 -33.26
N GLY A 150 -49.73 23.01 -33.20
CA GLY A 150 -49.30 22.25 -34.39
C GLY A 150 -47.89 22.59 -34.89
N GLN A 151 -47.13 23.41 -34.17
CA GLN A 151 -45.73 23.70 -34.50
C GLN A 151 -44.83 22.58 -34.01
N LYS A 152 -43.89 22.16 -34.88
CA LYS A 152 -42.87 21.17 -34.55
C LYS A 152 -41.77 21.78 -33.67
N LEU A 153 -41.41 21.09 -32.59
CA LEU A 153 -40.25 21.39 -31.77
C LEU A 153 -39.16 20.37 -32.07
N PRO A 154 -37.94 20.79 -32.46
CA PRO A 154 -36.85 19.85 -32.69
C PRO A 154 -36.50 19.15 -31.37
N GLY A 155 -36.21 17.85 -31.43
CA GLY A 155 -35.66 17.12 -30.29
C GLY A 155 -34.26 17.65 -29.94
N GLU A 156 -33.92 17.55 -28.65
CA GLU A 156 -32.60 17.95 -28.16
C GLU A 156 -31.58 16.85 -28.47
N TRP A 157 -30.34 17.27 -28.73
CA TRP A 157 -29.22 16.36 -28.92
C TRP A 157 -28.73 15.83 -27.57
N GLY A 158 -28.37 14.54 -27.54
CA GLY A 158 -27.61 13.99 -26.41
C GLY A 158 -26.24 14.67 -26.26
N MET A 159 -25.62 14.52 -25.09
CA MET A 159 -24.30 15.06 -24.80
C MET A 159 -23.21 14.34 -25.61
N ASP A 160 -22.25 15.10 -26.13
CA ASP A 160 -21.13 14.53 -26.88
C ASP A 160 -19.92 14.18 -25.98
N ILE A 161 -19.14 13.16 -26.38
CA ILE A 161 -17.90 12.74 -25.71
C ILE A 161 -16.74 12.72 -26.70
N THR A 162 -15.56 13.15 -26.26
CA THR A 162 -14.33 13.14 -27.07
C THR A 162 -13.31 12.17 -26.50
N LEU A 163 -12.81 11.28 -27.35
CA LEU A 163 -11.64 10.44 -27.08
C LEU A 163 -10.47 10.95 -27.92
N GLN A 164 -9.32 11.21 -27.29
CA GLN A 164 -8.12 11.68 -27.98
C GLN A 164 -7.30 10.49 -28.48
N ALA A 165 -6.86 10.53 -29.74
CA ALA A 165 -5.90 9.56 -30.26
C ALA A 165 -4.48 9.96 -29.82
N GLY A 166 -3.84 9.09 -29.04
CA GLY A 166 -2.46 9.19 -28.62
C GLY A 166 -1.49 8.50 -29.58
N GLU A 167 -0.32 8.13 -29.06
CA GLU A 167 0.71 7.47 -29.85
C GLU A 167 0.22 6.14 -30.44
N ASN A 168 0.60 5.91 -31.70
CA ASN A 168 0.28 4.71 -32.46
C ASN A 168 -1.23 4.41 -32.61
N VAL A 169 -2.08 5.43 -32.57
CA VAL A 169 -3.51 5.33 -32.88
C VAL A 169 -3.85 6.26 -34.04
N THR A 170 -4.62 5.73 -34.99
CA THR A 170 -5.13 6.48 -36.14
C THR A 170 -6.65 6.57 -36.04
N VAL A 171 -7.22 7.69 -36.49
CA VAL A 171 -8.67 7.89 -36.51
C VAL A 171 -9.16 7.83 -37.95
N SER A 172 -10.29 7.16 -38.18
CA SER A 172 -10.95 7.13 -39.49
C SER A 172 -11.38 8.52 -39.96
N GLN A 173 -11.62 8.68 -41.27
CA GLN A 173 -12.02 9.97 -41.87
C GLN A 173 -13.31 10.54 -41.30
N ASN A 174 -14.23 9.67 -40.84
CA ASN A 174 -15.49 10.07 -40.21
C ASN A 174 -15.35 10.43 -38.72
N GLY A 175 -14.16 10.26 -38.11
CA GLY A 175 -13.92 10.57 -36.71
C GLY A 175 -14.52 9.56 -35.71
N LEU A 176 -15.06 8.43 -36.18
CA LEU A 176 -15.80 7.49 -35.33
C LEU A 176 -14.99 6.25 -34.95
N ASP A 177 -14.09 5.77 -35.80
CA ASP A 177 -13.31 4.55 -35.55
C ASP A 177 -11.85 4.88 -35.21
N PHE A 178 -11.36 4.33 -34.10
CA PHE A 178 -9.96 4.41 -33.67
C PHE A 178 -9.28 3.09 -34.01
N MET A 179 -8.17 3.15 -34.75
CA MET A 179 -7.43 2.00 -35.26
C MET A 179 -5.99 2.00 -34.77
N ALA A 180 -5.47 0.82 -34.45
CA ALA A 180 -4.07 0.67 -34.06
C ALA A 180 -3.14 0.93 -35.26
N ALA A 181 -2.11 1.77 -35.09
CA ALA A 181 -1.12 2.06 -36.11
C ALA A 181 0.02 1.02 -36.15
N ILE A 182 0.18 0.26 -35.06
CA ILE A 182 1.17 -0.81 -34.87
C ILE A 182 0.52 -2.02 -34.19
N ASP A 183 1.23 -3.15 -34.22
CA ASP A 183 0.92 -4.28 -33.35
C ASP A 183 1.32 -3.93 -31.91
N GLY A 184 0.42 -4.10 -30.93
CA GLY A 184 0.70 -3.68 -29.56
C GLY A 184 -0.44 -3.86 -28.57
N ALA A 185 -0.33 -3.21 -27.42
CA ALA A 185 -1.32 -3.19 -26.35
C ALA A 185 -2.04 -1.83 -26.29
N PRO A 186 -3.37 -1.77 -26.46
CA PRO A 186 -4.11 -0.53 -26.34
C PRO A 186 -4.22 -0.11 -24.86
N ILE A 187 -3.94 1.15 -24.57
CA ILE A 187 -3.99 1.74 -23.24
C ILE A 187 -4.85 3.00 -23.30
N VAL A 188 -5.79 3.11 -22.36
CA VAL A 188 -6.62 4.30 -22.17
C VAL A 188 -6.19 4.99 -20.88
N SER A 189 -5.76 6.23 -20.97
CA SER A 189 -5.42 7.05 -19.79
C SER A 189 -5.89 8.47 -19.99
N ARG A 190 -6.68 8.99 -19.02
CA ARG A 190 -7.19 10.38 -19.02
C ARG A 190 -7.89 10.80 -20.33
N GLY A 191 -8.65 9.89 -20.94
CA GLY A 191 -9.35 10.15 -22.21
C GLY A 191 -8.48 10.10 -23.46
N VAL A 192 -7.21 9.67 -23.33
CA VAL A 192 -6.30 9.42 -24.44
C VAL A 192 -6.16 7.92 -24.66
N LEU A 193 -6.40 7.45 -25.89
CA LEU A 193 -6.19 6.07 -26.31
C LEU A 193 -4.88 5.98 -27.09
N ARG A 194 -3.94 5.14 -26.64
CA ARG A 194 -2.65 4.88 -27.30
C ARG A 194 -2.41 3.38 -27.47
N VAL A 195 -1.43 2.99 -28.28
CA VAL A 195 -0.98 1.60 -28.42
C VAL A 195 0.51 1.50 -28.14
N ASP A 196 0.89 0.74 -27.11
CA ASP A 196 2.29 0.50 -26.74
C ASP A 196 2.79 -0.77 -27.46
N PRO A 197 4.02 -0.81 -28.01
CA PRO A 197 4.52 -1.94 -28.79
C PRO A 197 4.67 -3.21 -27.94
N VAL A 198 4.30 -4.36 -28.51
CA VAL A 198 4.41 -5.69 -27.88
C VAL A 198 5.18 -6.63 -28.79
N MET A 199 6.21 -7.28 -28.26
CA MET A 199 6.95 -8.35 -28.93
C MET A 199 6.39 -9.70 -28.48
N ILE A 200 5.86 -10.49 -29.42
CA ILE A 200 5.38 -11.85 -29.13
C ILE A 200 6.41 -12.87 -29.63
N ILE A 201 6.84 -13.76 -28.75
CA ILE A 201 7.71 -14.90 -29.04
C ILE A 201 6.85 -16.16 -28.91
N GLU A 202 6.53 -16.78 -30.05
CA GLU A 202 5.65 -17.96 -30.12
C GLU A 202 6.26 -19.23 -29.48
N GLY A 203 7.58 -19.26 -29.31
CA GLY A 203 8.31 -20.38 -28.72
C GLY A 203 9.04 -20.01 -27.42
N ASP A 204 10.06 -20.80 -27.10
CA ASP A 204 10.92 -20.59 -25.94
C ASP A 204 11.97 -19.49 -26.21
N VAL A 205 12.35 -18.77 -25.17
CA VAL A 205 13.57 -17.97 -25.17
C VAL A 205 14.74 -18.89 -24.82
N GLY A 206 15.60 -19.18 -25.79
CA GLY A 206 16.61 -20.23 -25.71
C GLY A 206 17.66 -20.09 -26.83
N HIS A 207 18.32 -21.20 -27.19
CA HIS A 207 19.40 -21.17 -28.19
C HIS A 207 18.96 -20.67 -29.58
N GLU A 208 17.70 -20.90 -29.95
CA GLU A 208 17.16 -20.51 -31.26
C GLU A 208 16.78 -19.02 -31.33
N THR A 209 16.27 -18.46 -30.23
CA THR A 209 15.76 -17.08 -30.14
C THR A 209 16.81 -16.11 -29.61
N GLY A 210 17.72 -16.57 -28.76
CA GLY A 210 18.72 -15.73 -28.09
C GLY A 210 18.13 -14.90 -26.94
N SER A 211 18.99 -14.11 -26.29
CA SER A 211 18.52 -13.15 -25.27
C SER A 211 17.80 -11.97 -25.91
N VAL A 212 16.77 -11.47 -25.25
CA VAL A 212 15.83 -10.49 -25.79
C VAL A 212 15.95 -9.19 -25.01
N SER A 213 16.01 -8.06 -25.72
CA SER A 213 15.92 -6.72 -25.14
C SER A 213 14.98 -5.87 -25.98
N PHE A 214 13.92 -5.33 -25.38
CA PHE A 214 12.86 -4.63 -26.11
C PHE A 214 12.35 -3.38 -25.38
N ALA A 215 12.20 -2.28 -26.12
CA ALA A 215 11.70 -1.00 -25.62
C ALA A 215 10.16 -0.95 -25.53
N GLY A 216 9.55 -2.03 -25.06
CA GLY A 216 8.10 -2.21 -24.95
C GLY A 216 7.81 -3.45 -24.10
N THR A 217 6.63 -4.05 -24.28
CA THR A 217 6.24 -5.26 -23.56
C THR A 217 6.69 -6.51 -24.31
N VAL A 218 7.18 -7.53 -23.59
CA VAL A 218 7.60 -8.82 -24.17
C VAL A 218 6.68 -9.92 -23.67
N ALA A 219 6.07 -10.65 -24.61
CA ALA A 219 5.21 -11.80 -24.34
C ALA A 219 5.83 -13.09 -24.91
N VAL A 220 6.23 -14.01 -24.04
CA VAL A 220 6.80 -15.31 -24.37
C VAL A 220 5.73 -16.38 -24.18
N ARG A 221 5.30 -17.02 -25.28
CA ARG A 221 4.35 -18.15 -25.25
C ARG A 221 4.99 -19.42 -24.70
N GLY A 222 6.30 -19.57 -24.88
CA GLY A 222 7.11 -20.66 -24.34
C GLY A 222 7.64 -20.39 -22.93
N SER A 223 8.75 -21.04 -22.60
CA SER A 223 9.54 -20.86 -21.39
C SER A 223 10.78 -20.00 -21.67
N ILE A 224 11.35 -19.40 -20.64
CA ILE A 224 12.69 -18.80 -20.72
C ILE A 224 13.66 -19.85 -20.18
N GLN A 225 14.55 -20.31 -21.05
CA GLN A 225 15.51 -21.40 -20.78
C GLN A 225 16.74 -20.90 -20.02
N ASP A 226 17.46 -21.85 -19.43
CA ASP A 226 18.63 -21.64 -18.60
C ASP A 226 19.70 -20.77 -19.30
N GLY A 227 20.17 -19.74 -18.60
CA GLY A 227 21.27 -18.88 -19.07
C GLY A 227 20.88 -17.76 -20.04
N PHE A 228 19.60 -17.66 -20.42
CA PHE A 228 19.11 -16.57 -21.28
C PHE A 228 18.59 -15.38 -20.48
N THR A 229 18.58 -14.22 -21.12
CA THR A 229 18.12 -12.96 -20.53
C THR A 229 16.97 -12.37 -21.33
N VAL A 230 15.94 -11.87 -20.63
CA VAL A 230 14.83 -11.11 -21.22
C VAL A 230 14.71 -9.78 -20.50
N GLN A 231 14.84 -8.68 -21.24
CA GLN A 231 14.73 -7.31 -20.76
C GLN A 231 13.62 -6.59 -21.52
N ALA A 232 12.69 -5.97 -20.78
CA ALA A 232 11.61 -5.18 -21.34
C ALA A 232 11.51 -3.83 -20.62
N ALA A 233 11.34 -2.75 -21.38
CA ALA A 233 11.01 -1.44 -20.78
C ALA A 233 9.58 -1.42 -20.23
N GLY A 234 8.68 -2.25 -20.77
CA GLY A 234 7.33 -2.46 -20.27
C GLY A 234 7.23 -3.75 -19.44
N ASP A 235 6.13 -4.47 -19.65
CA ASP A 235 5.84 -5.70 -18.91
C ASP A 235 6.55 -6.92 -19.55
N VAL A 236 6.81 -7.96 -18.76
CA VAL A 236 7.26 -9.28 -19.28
C VAL A 236 6.23 -10.33 -18.91
N ILE A 237 5.70 -11.03 -19.91
CA ILE A 237 4.72 -12.09 -19.72
C ILE A 237 5.26 -13.40 -20.24
N VAL A 238 5.24 -14.43 -19.40
CA VAL A 238 5.70 -15.77 -19.71
C VAL A 238 4.57 -16.75 -19.46
N ASP A 239 4.05 -17.37 -20.51
CA ASP A 239 2.92 -18.30 -20.41
C ASP A 239 3.32 -19.65 -19.77
N ASN A 240 4.59 -20.03 -19.83
CA ASN A 240 5.11 -21.22 -19.16
C ASN A 240 6.00 -20.87 -17.96
N THR A 241 7.23 -21.38 -17.93
CA THR A 241 8.14 -21.30 -16.78
C THR A 241 9.37 -20.46 -17.09
N VAL A 242 9.94 -19.86 -16.06
CA VAL A 242 11.26 -19.21 -16.13
C VAL A 242 12.25 -20.13 -15.45
N GLN A 243 13.31 -20.52 -16.16
CA GLN A 243 14.28 -21.51 -15.74
C GLN A 243 15.70 -20.92 -15.80
N ALA A 244 16.39 -20.83 -14.65
CA ALA A 244 17.75 -20.34 -14.47
C ALA A 244 18.14 -19.13 -15.36
N ALA A 245 17.20 -18.22 -15.53
CA ALA A 245 17.29 -17.09 -16.45
C ALA A 245 17.35 -15.76 -15.69
N THR A 246 17.66 -14.69 -16.41
CA THR A 246 17.55 -13.31 -15.90
C THR A 246 16.39 -12.62 -16.60
N VAL A 247 15.42 -12.12 -15.84
CA VAL A 247 14.26 -11.41 -16.37
C VAL A 247 14.15 -10.06 -15.71
N GLU A 248 14.14 -9.00 -16.51
CA GLU A 248 14.03 -7.61 -16.03
C GLU A 248 12.91 -6.89 -16.78
N ALA A 249 12.02 -6.24 -16.03
CA ALA A 249 10.91 -5.47 -16.58
C ALA A 249 10.83 -4.09 -15.92
N GLY A 250 10.62 -3.05 -16.73
CA GLY A 250 10.25 -1.71 -16.26
C GLY A 250 8.77 -1.62 -15.82
N GLY A 251 7.97 -2.65 -16.09
CA GLY A 251 6.62 -2.83 -15.59
C GLY A 251 6.47 -4.10 -14.76
N ASP A 252 5.34 -4.79 -14.93
CA ASP A 252 5.02 -6.01 -14.21
C ASP A 252 5.66 -7.25 -14.88
N ILE A 253 5.95 -8.27 -14.07
CA ILE A 253 6.36 -9.60 -14.56
C ILE A 253 5.28 -10.61 -14.22
N VAL A 254 4.75 -11.30 -15.23
CA VAL A 254 3.72 -12.32 -15.06
C VAL A 254 4.22 -13.67 -15.59
N VAL A 255 4.32 -14.66 -14.71
CA VAL A 255 4.75 -16.03 -15.04
C VAL A 255 3.62 -17.01 -14.70
N ARG A 256 2.88 -17.47 -15.72
CA ARG A 256 1.62 -18.21 -15.49
C ARG A 256 1.80 -19.56 -14.80
N ARG A 257 2.94 -20.24 -14.98
CA ARG A 257 3.18 -21.54 -14.33
C ARG A 257 4.07 -21.47 -13.11
N GLY A 258 5.23 -20.83 -13.21
CA GLY A 258 6.12 -20.67 -12.07
C GLY A 258 7.56 -20.38 -12.44
N ILE A 259 8.29 -19.93 -11.42
CA ILE A 259 9.71 -19.62 -11.48
C ILE A 259 10.43 -20.77 -10.78
N LEU A 260 11.13 -21.61 -11.53
CA LEU A 260 11.74 -22.87 -11.07
C LEU A 260 13.25 -22.85 -11.35
N THR A 261 14.09 -23.61 -10.63
CA THR A 261 15.27 -24.38 -11.17
C THR A 261 16.28 -24.88 -10.12
N ARG A 262 17.31 -25.61 -10.60
CA ARG A 262 18.57 -26.00 -9.93
C ARG A 262 19.63 -24.88 -9.87
N GLY A 263 19.33 -23.68 -10.37
CA GLY A 263 20.21 -22.51 -10.41
C GLY A 263 19.53 -21.28 -9.83
N LYS A 264 20.28 -20.19 -9.64
CA LYS A 264 19.70 -18.93 -9.16
C LYS A 264 19.09 -18.14 -10.32
N THR A 265 17.80 -18.31 -10.56
CA THR A 265 17.02 -17.39 -11.41
C THR A 265 16.96 -16.01 -10.76
N ARG A 266 17.13 -14.95 -11.55
CA ARG A 266 16.98 -13.57 -11.10
C ARG A 266 15.83 -12.92 -11.84
N VAL A 267 14.85 -12.43 -11.08
CA VAL A 267 13.69 -11.73 -11.62
C VAL A 267 13.62 -10.38 -10.95
N HIS A 268 13.57 -9.31 -11.74
CA HIS A 268 13.49 -7.93 -11.26
C HIS A 268 12.38 -7.16 -11.99
N ALA A 269 11.39 -6.67 -11.25
CA ALA A 269 10.31 -5.85 -11.78
C ALA A 269 10.30 -4.47 -11.11
N GLU A 270 10.25 -3.39 -11.89
CA GLU A 270 9.88 -2.07 -11.36
C GLU A 270 8.39 -1.97 -11.01
N GLY A 271 7.57 -2.89 -11.52
CA GLY A 271 6.20 -3.14 -11.08
C GLY A 271 6.09 -4.30 -10.08
N SER A 272 5.06 -5.11 -10.25
CA SER A 272 4.75 -6.28 -9.43
C SER A 272 5.15 -7.59 -10.13
N VAL A 273 5.41 -8.64 -9.34
CA VAL A 273 5.69 -9.98 -9.85
C VAL A 273 4.56 -10.92 -9.49
N TYR A 274 4.01 -11.57 -10.51
CA TYR A 274 2.95 -12.56 -10.39
C TYR A 274 3.47 -13.90 -10.88
N ALA A 275 3.43 -14.92 -10.03
CA ALA A 275 3.82 -16.27 -10.43
C ALA A 275 2.96 -17.30 -9.73
N ARG A 276 2.70 -18.45 -10.35
CA ARG A 276 1.96 -19.50 -9.63
C ARG A 276 2.77 -20.09 -8.47
N PHE A 277 4.08 -20.27 -8.64
CA PHE A 277 5.01 -20.59 -7.54
C PHE A 277 6.39 -20.00 -7.80
N ILE A 278 7.18 -19.85 -6.73
CA ILE A 278 8.57 -19.39 -6.78
C ILE A 278 9.43 -20.39 -6.03
N GLU A 279 10.42 -20.97 -6.69
CA GLU A 279 11.35 -21.94 -6.11
C GLU A 279 12.81 -21.61 -6.43
N ASN A 280 13.69 -21.70 -5.42
CA ASN A 280 15.15 -21.53 -5.53
C ASN A 280 15.60 -20.26 -6.29
N SER A 281 14.83 -19.17 -6.17
CA SER A 281 14.99 -17.98 -7.01
C SER A 281 15.23 -16.71 -6.19
N ILE A 282 15.85 -15.71 -6.82
CA ILE A 282 15.93 -14.33 -6.30
C ILE A 282 14.91 -13.50 -7.08
N VAL A 283 13.91 -12.97 -6.38
CA VAL A 283 12.84 -12.17 -6.99
C VAL A 283 12.78 -10.84 -6.26
N GLU A 284 12.98 -9.75 -6.99
CA GLU A 284 12.93 -8.37 -6.51
C GLU A 284 11.81 -7.62 -7.26
N ALA A 285 10.96 -6.90 -6.54
CA ALA A 285 9.85 -6.12 -7.10
C ALA A 285 9.69 -4.79 -6.38
N GLU A 286 9.53 -3.67 -7.09
CA GLU A 286 9.17 -2.41 -6.41
C GLU A 286 7.69 -2.39 -5.97
N GLY A 287 6.82 -3.12 -6.66
CA GLY A 287 5.41 -3.33 -6.31
C GLY A 287 5.17 -4.54 -5.39
N ASP A 288 4.14 -5.32 -5.71
CA ASP A 288 3.74 -6.51 -4.96
C ASP A 288 4.41 -7.79 -5.52
N ILE A 289 4.62 -8.81 -4.67
CA ILE A 289 4.93 -10.18 -5.11
C ILE A 289 3.74 -11.06 -4.74
N VAL A 290 3.08 -11.60 -5.75
CA VAL A 290 1.86 -12.39 -5.56
C VAL A 290 2.09 -13.78 -6.11
N VAL A 291 1.93 -14.79 -5.24
CA VAL A 291 2.03 -16.20 -5.61
C VAL A 291 0.74 -16.96 -5.39
N GLU A 292 0.45 -17.88 -6.32
CA GLU A 292 -0.76 -18.70 -6.23
C GLU A 292 -0.62 -19.85 -5.24
N THR A 293 0.53 -20.52 -5.17
CA THR A 293 0.68 -21.73 -4.35
C THR A 293 1.76 -21.60 -3.28
N ALA A 294 3.01 -21.32 -3.64
CA ALA A 294 4.09 -21.33 -2.65
C ALA A 294 5.34 -20.53 -3.06
N ILE A 295 6.07 -20.06 -2.05
CA ILE A 295 7.44 -19.57 -2.10
C ILE A 295 8.33 -20.58 -1.37
N MET A 296 9.28 -21.17 -2.08
CA MET A 296 10.12 -22.27 -1.59
C MET A 296 11.61 -21.95 -1.76
N ASN A 297 12.37 -21.98 -0.67
CA ASN A 297 13.83 -21.81 -0.66
C ASN A 297 14.33 -20.60 -1.48
N SER A 298 13.57 -19.50 -1.44
CA SER A 298 13.77 -18.35 -2.32
C SER A 298 14.11 -17.10 -1.53
N ASP A 299 14.67 -16.11 -2.23
CA ASP A 299 14.97 -14.78 -1.73
C ASP A 299 14.02 -13.79 -2.41
N THR A 300 12.87 -13.56 -1.79
CA THR A 300 11.81 -12.71 -2.34
C THR A 300 11.80 -11.36 -1.62
N ARG A 301 11.83 -10.27 -2.37
CA ARG A 301 11.93 -8.91 -1.82
C ARG A 301 11.00 -7.98 -2.55
N CYS A 302 10.16 -7.27 -1.82
CA CYS A 302 9.34 -6.24 -2.42
C CYS A 302 9.15 -5.00 -1.55
N ASN A 303 8.81 -3.89 -2.21
CA ASN A 303 8.46 -2.63 -1.56
C ASN A 303 6.93 -2.43 -1.41
N GLY A 304 6.12 -3.40 -1.84
CA GLY A 304 4.70 -3.54 -1.50
C GLY A 304 4.45 -4.72 -0.56
N ARG A 305 3.55 -5.61 -0.97
CA ARG A 305 3.06 -6.78 -0.23
C ARG A 305 3.58 -8.08 -0.83
N VAL A 306 3.77 -9.10 0.02
CA VAL A 306 3.92 -10.48 -0.43
C VAL A 306 2.65 -11.25 -0.10
N VAL A 307 2.02 -11.87 -1.11
CA VAL A 307 0.72 -12.54 -0.95
C VAL A 307 0.79 -13.98 -1.44
N ALA A 308 0.45 -14.94 -0.57
CA ALA A 308 0.39 -16.37 -0.81
C ALA A 308 -0.86 -16.97 -0.14
N LEU A 309 -2.05 -16.59 -0.61
CA LEU A 309 -3.34 -16.96 0.01
C LEU A 309 -4.14 -18.00 -0.80
N ASN A 310 -3.70 -18.35 -2.01
CA ASN A 310 -4.33 -19.40 -2.80
C ASN A 310 -3.64 -20.76 -2.60
N GLY A 311 -4.30 -21.85 -3.01
CA GLY A 311 -3.75 -23.21 -2.89
C GLY A 311 -3.24 -23.54 -1.48
N GLU A 312 -2.01 -24.08 -1.41
CA GLU A 312 -1.29 -24.33 -0.15
C GLU A 312 -0.84 -23.04 0.57
N GLY A 313 -0.65 -21.95 -0.18
CA GLY A 313 -0.24 -20.64 0.29
C GLY A 313 0.99 -20.65 1.21
N ALA A 314 1.99 -21.48 0.89
CA ALA A 314 3.11 -21.77 1.79
C ALA A 314 4.32 -20.87 1.51
N VAL A 315 4.88 -20.24 2.55
CA VAL A 315 6.18 -19.58 2.51
C VAL A 315 7.17 -20.39 3.34
N MET A 316 8.10 -21.07 2.69
CA MET A 316 9.01 -22.01 3.33
C MET A 316 10.44 -21.92 2.80
N GLY A 317 11.38 -21.67 3.69
CA GLY A 317 12.80 -21.61 3.36
C GLY A 317 13.22 -20.33 2.64
N GLY A 318 14.45 -19.91 2.90
CA GLY A 318 15.00 -18.66 2.36
C GLY A 318 14.53 -17.44 3.15
N GLN A 319 14.43 -16.31 2.45
CA GLN A 319 14.05 -15.03 3.05
C GLN A 319 12.96 -14.34 2.22
N THR A 320 11.97 -13.81 2.91
CA THR A 320 10.87 -13.03 2.32
C THR A 320 10.81 -11.68 3.00
N LEU A 321 11.04 -10.62 2.23
CA LEU A 321 11.08 -9.23 2.68
C LEU A 321 9.94 -8.47 2.00
N ALA A 322 9.12 -7.78 2.79
CA ALA A 322 8.08 -6.88 2.28
C ALA A 322 8.15 -5.53 3.00
N PHE A 323 7.72 -4.46 2.37
CA PHE A 323 7.58 -3.18 3.06
C PHE A 323 6.25 -3.11 3.83
N ASP A 324 5.15 -3.50 3.19
CA ASP A 324 3.82 -3.40 3.76
C ASP A 324 3.47 -4.64 4.59
N CYS A 325 3.17 -5.77 3.95
CA CYS A 325 2.82 -6.97 4.68
C CYS A 325 3.22 -8.26 3.97
N VAL A 326 3.28 -9.34 4.75
CA VAL A 326 3.39 -10.70 4.24
C VAL A 326 2.14 -11.46 4.66
N LEU A 327 1.36 -11.87 3.67
CA LEU A 327 0.12 -12.63 3.84
C LEU A 327 0.34 -14.03 3.29
N ALA A 328 0.22 -15.06 4.12
CA ALA A 328 0.40 -16.44 3.70
C ALA A 328 -0.58 -17.37 4.42
N LYS A 329 -0.97 -18.48 3.79
CA LYS A 329 -1.70 -19.53 4.52
C LYS A 329 -0.82 -20.21 5.54
N SER A 330 0.40 -20.54 5.15
CA SER A 330 1.35 -21.22 6.02
C SER A 330 2.72 -20.60 5.94
N ILE A 331 3.40 -20.43 7.08
CA ILE A 331 4.80 -19.99 7.13
C ILE A 331 5.64 -21.02 7.86
N GLY A 332 6.73 -21.43 7.22
CA GLY A 332 7.61 -22.49 7.69
C GLY A 332 7.19 -23.88 7.19
N SER A 333 7.81 -24.92 7.75
CA SER A 333 7.51 -26.31 7.38
C SER A 333 7.75 -27.27 8.55
N THR A 334 7.11 -28.43 8.51
CA THR A 334 7.34 -29.54 9.46
C THR A 334 8.77 -30.09 9.39
N ALA A 335 9.43 -29.94 8.24
CA ALA A 335 10.84 -30.25 8.04
C ALA A 335 11.80 -29.26 8.73
N ASN A 336 11.27 -28.26 9.44
CA ASN A 336 12.02 -27.25 10.19
C ASN A 336 13.03 -26.48 9.32
N VAL A 337 12.65 -26.23 8.06
CA VAL A 337 13.45 -25.43 7.13
C VAL A 337 13.50 -24.00 7.66
N LYS A 338 14.71 -23.46 7.84
CA LYS A 338 14.93 -22.09 8.31
C LYS A 338 14.25 -21.12 7.36
N THR A 339 13.19 -20.48 7.86
CA THR A 339 12.35 -19.56 7.09
C THR A 339 12.44 -18.19 7.75
N TYR A 340 12.85 -17.18 7.00
CA TYR A 340 12.97 -15.81 7.49
C TYR A 340 11.94 -14.94 6.78
N VAL A 341 11.06 -14.30 7.55
CA VAL A 341 10.04 -13.40 7.00
C VAL A 341 10.15 -12.06 7.70
N GLN A 342 10.24 -10.98 6.95
CA GLN A 342 10.34 -9.64 7.49
C GLN A 342 9.39 -8.69 6.78
N ALA A 343 8.72 -7.84 7.55
CA ALA A 343 7.91 -6.74 7.04
C ALA A 343 8.32 -5.39 7.67
N GLY A 344 7.98 -4.29 7.00
CA GLY A 344 8.03 -2.93 7.57
C GLY A 344 9.23 -2.07 7.19
N TYR A 345 10.23 -2.58 6.47
CA TYR A 345 11.32 -1.76 5.92
C TYR A 345 11.43 -1.97 4.42
N ARG A 346 11.69 -0.88 3.70
CA ARG A 346 12.00 -0.93 2.28
C ARG A 346 13.25 -1.78 2.06
N TYR A 347 13.18 -2.74 1.13
CA TYR A 347 14.24 -3.74 0.99
C TYR A 347 15.54 -3.13 0.45
N ASP A 348 15.46 -2.10 -0.39
CA ASP A 348 16.59 -1.37 -0.97
C ASP A 348 17.43 -0.69 0.12
N VAL A 349 16.78 0.06 1.02
CA VAL A 349 17.45 0.72 2.15
C VAL A 349 17.92 -0.31 3.19
N GLN A 350 17.12 -1.35 3.44
CA GLN A 350 17.48 -2.43 4.37
C GLN A 350 18.72 -3.20 3.89
N LYS A 351 18.83 -3.47 2.59
CA LYS A 351 19.99 -4.12 1.97
C LYS A 351 21.24 -3.27 2.14
N GLN A 352 21.17 -1.97 1.83
CA GLN A 352 22.27 -1.03 2.06
C GLN A 352 22.74 -1.02 3.52
N TYR A 353 21.78 -0.97 4.46
CA TYR A 353 22.07 -1.02 5.90
C TYR A 353 22.77 -2.32 6.31
N LEU A 354 22.25 -3.47 5.88
CA LEU A 354 22.84 -4.78 6.20
C LEU A 354 24.24 -4.95 5.59
N ASP A 355 24.45 -4.50 4.36
CA ASP A 355 25.75 -4.54 3.69
C ASP A 355 26.77 -3.64 4.40
N ALA A 356 26.37 -2.44 4.80
CA ALA A 356 27.20 -1.54 5.59
C ALA A 356 27.57 -2.14 6.96
N MET A 357 26.60 -2.76 7.66
CA MET A 357 26.85 -3.47 8.91
C MET A 357 27.82 -4.66 8.74
N ALA A 358 27.69 -5.42 7.64
CA ALA A 358 28.58 -6.54 7.35
C ALA A 358 30.01 -6.06 7.09
N LYS A 359 30.17 -4.98 6.33
CA LYS A 359 31.47 -4.32 6.10
C LYS A 359 32.07 -3.84 7.43
N LEU A 360 31.31 -3.16 8.28
CA LEU A 360 31.77 -2.71 9.60
C LEU A 360 32.27 -3.86 10.47
N ARG A 361 31.54 -4.99 10.51
CA ARG A 361 31.97 -6.20 11.23
C ARG A 361 33.30 -6.74 10.72
N SER A 362 33.52 -6.73 9.41
CA SER A 362 34.78 -7.19 8.82
C SER A 362 35.97 -6.32 9.25
N VAL A 363 35.79 -5.00 9.29
CA VAL A 363 36.80 -4.03 9.77
C VAL A 363 37.05 -4.21 11.27
N GLN A 364 36.00 -4.39 12.08
CA GLN A 364 36.15 -4.68 13.51
C GLN A 364 36.96 -5.95 13.77
N LYS A 365 36.77 -6.99 12.95
CA LYS A 365 37.55 -8.23 13.04
C LYS A 365 39.02 -8.01 12.70
N GLN A 366 39.32 -7.29 11.62
CA GLN A 366 40.70 -6.90 11.25
C GLN A 366 41.36 -6.06 12.35
N MET A 367 40.63 -5.11 12.93
CA MET A 367 41.14 -4.26 13.99
C MET A 367 41.44 -5.05 15.28
N ALA A 368 40.62 -6.06 15.60
CA ALA A 368 40.89 -6.97 16.71
C ALA A 368 42.15 -7.80 16.48
N GLU A 369 42.43 -8.21 15.25
CA GLU A 369 43.65 -8.95 14.88
C GLU A 369 44.90 -8.06 14.95
N VAL A 370 44.85 -6.85 14.39
CA VAL A 370 45.94 -5.87 14.51
C VAL A 370 46.25 -5.56 15.97
N LYS A 371 45.22 -5.39 16.79
CA LYS A 371 45.39 -5.17 18.24
C LYS A 371 46.08 -6.36 18.93
N LYS A 372 45.66 -7.59 18.62
CA LYS A 372 46.29 -8.79 19.16
C LYS A 372 47.77 -8.89 18.78
N ASN A 373 48.11 -8.54 17.53
CA ASN A 373 49.49 -8.51 17.06
C ASN A 373 50.30 -7.40 17.73
N TYR A 374 49.71 -6.22 17.93
CA TYR A 374 50.35 -5.12 18.66
C TYR A 374 50.67 -5.52 20.10
N ASP A 375 49.69 -6.07 20.83
CA ASP A 375 49.86 -6.53 22.21
C ASP A 375 50.91 -7.65 22.32
N PHE A 376 51.06 -8.50 21.29
CA PHE A 376 52.09 -9.53 21.25
C PHE A 376 53.50 -8.93 21.06
N VAL A 377 53.68 -8.08 20.04
CA VAL A 377 54.97 -7.45 19.75
C VAL A 377 55.43 -6.55 20.90
N SER A 378 54.51 -5.80 21.52
CA SER A 378 54.82 -4.94 22.65
C SER A 378 55.29 -5.72 23.88
N ASN A 379 54.78 -6.93 24.10
CA ASN A 379 55.09 -7.74 25.28
C ASN A 379 56.27 -8.69 25.08
N THR A 380 56.61 -9.07 23.84
CA THR A 380 57.67 -10.07 23.56
C THR A 380 58.98 -9.47 23.05
N SER A 381 58.94 -8.53 22.09
CA SER A 381 60.15 -8.09 21.38
C SER A 381 60.43 -6.58 21.48
N GLY A 382 59.42 -5.74 21.73
CA GLY A 382 59.60 -4.29 21.84
C GLY A 382 60.10 -3.61 20.56
N ASP A 383 59.92 -4.27 19.40
CA ASP A 383 60.36 -3.79 18.09
C ASP A 383 59.60 -2.52 17.69
N PHE A 384 60.26 -1.37 17.81
CA PHE A 384 59.67 -0.05 17.62
C PHE A 384 59.22 0.21 16.17
N ASP A 385 59.92 -0.33 15.18
CA ASP A 385 59.57 -0.15 13.77
C ASP A 385 58.28 -0.91 13.46
N LYS A 386 58.19 -2.17 13.91
CA LYS A 386 57.01 -3.01 13.74
C LYS A 386 55.79 -2.49 14.52
N LEU A 387 56.00 -1.91 15.71
CA LEU A 387 54.96 -1.24 16.47
C LEU A 387 54.46 0.03 15.76
N GLY A 388 55.36 0.78 15.11
CA GLY A 388 55.02 1.93 14.27
C GLY A 388 54.12 1.56 13.09
N GLU A 389 54.47 0.49 12.38
CA GLU A 389 53.65 -0.04 11.27
C GLU A 389 52.26 -0.48 11.72
N LEU A 390 52.18 -1.28 12.80
CA LEU A 390 50.90 -1.75 13.36
C LEU A 390 50.03 -0.60 13.85
N ARG A 391 50.64 0.43 14.46
CA ARG A 391 49.93 1.65 14.87
C ARG A 391 49.40 2.43 13.66
N GLY A 392 50.18 2.52 12.59
CA GLY A 392 49.74 3.12 11.33
C GLY A 392 48.57 2.37 10.68
N GLN A 393 48.62 1.04 10.68
CA GLN A 393 47.52 0.18 10.22
C GLN A 393 46.26 0.36 11.09
N ALA A 394 46.41 0.36 12.40
CA ALA A 394 45.30 0.58 13.33
C ALA A 394 44.63 1.95 13.13
N MET A 395 45.40 3.02 12.93
CA MET A 395 44.86 4.36 12.65
C MET A 395 44.09 4.42 11.33
N LYS A 396 44.57 3.74 10.28
CA LYS A 396 43.84 3.62 9.01
C LYS A 396 42.51 2.90 9.19
N LEU A 397 42.51 1.76 9.87
CA LEU A 397 41.29 0.97 10.15
C LEU A 397 40.31 1.75 11.04
N LEU A 398 40.80 2.49 12.02
CA LEU A 398 39.96 3.32 12.89
C LEU A 398 39.25 4.44 12.10
N LYS A 399 39.96 5.08 11.16
CA LYS A 399 39.36 6.10 10.27
C LYS A 399 38.25 5.48 9.39
N ILE A 400 38.51 4.30 8.82
CA ILE A 400 37.51 3.57 8.02
C ILE A 400 36.31 3.16 8.89
N GLN A 401 36.56 2.65 10.10
CA GLN A 401 35.50 2.26 11.03
C GLN A 401 34.61 3.46 11.37
N LYS A 402 35.19 4.62 11.68
CA LYS A 402 34.44 5.83 12.00
C LYS A 402 33.58 6.27 10.81
N GLN A 403 34.17 6.32 9.61
CA GLN A 403 33.41 6.66 8.40
C GLN A 403 32.23 5.70 8.19
N MET A 404 32.46 4.39 8.30
CA MET A 404 31.38 3.39 8.15
C MET A 404 30.30 3.52 9.23
N GLN A 405 30.67 3.92 10.46
CA GLN A 405 29.69 4.18 11.52
C GLN A 405 28.83 5.40 11.19
N ASP A 406 29.44 6.47 10.68
CA ASP A 406 28.73 7.67 10.24
C ASP A 406 27.77 7.33 9.08
N ASP A 407 28.24 6.60 8.06
CA ASP A 407 27.43 6.14 6.92
C ASP A 407 26.24 5.26 7.39
N ILE A 408 26.47 4.32 8.32
CA ILE A 408 25.41 3.49 8.89
C ILE A 408 24.38 4.34 9.63
N THR A 409 24.82 5.38 10.34
CA THR A 409 23.92 6.29 11.08
C THR A 409 23.05 7.08 10.10
N GLU A 410 23.63 7.54 9.00
CA GLU A 410 22.89 8.22 7.93
C GLU A 410 21.87 7.31 7.25
N ILE A 411 22.28 6.11 6.83
CA ILE A 411 21.36 5.11 6.25
C ILE A 411 20.26 4.77 7.24
N ASN A 412 20.58 4.59 8.52
CA ASN A 412 19.60 4.26 9.53
C ASN A 412 18.58 5.38 9.77
N ASN A 413 18.99 6.65 9.67
CA ASN A 413 18.07 7.78 9.72
C ASN A 413 17.14 7.83 8.50
N GLY A 414 17.58 7.32 7.35
CA GLY A 414 16.75 7.15 6.16
C GLY A 414 15.81 5.94 6.18
N ARG A 415 15.94 5.03 7.16
CA ARG A 415 15.06 3.84 7.27
C ARG A 415 13.69 4.25 7.82
N ILE A 416 12.72 4.37 6.91
CA ILE A 416 11.32 4.54 7.27
C ILE A 416 10.73 3.17 7.64
N PHE A 417 10.28 3.05 8.89
CA PHE A 417 9.54 1.88 9.33
C PHE A 417 8.04 2.07 9.07
N ASN A 418 7.43 1.19 8.29
CA ASN A 418 5.98 1.16 8.12
C ASN A 418 5.32 0.61 9.40
N GLN A 419 4.70 1.51 10.18
CA GLN A 419 4.03 1.15 11.43
C GLN A 419 2.77 0.31 11.23
N LEU A 420 2.19 0.33 10.03
CA LEU A 420 1.02 -0.47 9.67
C LEU A 420 1.40 -1.87 9.18
N ALA A 421 2.69 -2.19 9.12
CA ALA A 421 3.16 -3.45 8.61
C ALA A 421 2.69 -4.65 9.44
N SER A 422 2.36 -5.74 8.75
CA SER A 422 1.90 -6.99 9.37
C SER A 422 2.50 -8.22 8.72
N ILE A 423 2.54 -9.31 9.49
CA ILE A 423 2.75 -10.66 8.97
C ILE A 423 1.54 -11.47 9.41
N ASP A 424 0.73 -11.90 8.45
CA ASP A 424 -0.52 -12.59 8.70
C ASP A 424 -0.46 -14.01 8.14
N VAL A 425 -0.79 -14.96 9.00
CA VAL A 425 -0.78 -16.40 8.73
C VAL A 425 -2.17 -16.95 8.96
N GLU A 426 -2.80 -17.49 7.92
CA GLU A 426 -4.19 -17.94 7.96
C GLU A 426 -4.34 -19.30 8.66
N ASN A 427 -3.52 -20.29 8.29
CA ASN A 427 -3.66 -21.68 8.72
C ASN A 427 -2.63 -22.08 9.75
N THR A 428 -1.33 -22.07 9.40
CA THR A 428 -0.31 -22.67 10.27
C THR A 428 1.03 -21.96 10.19
N LEU A 429 1.50 -21.53 11.36
CA LEU A 429 2.84 -21.02 11.58
C LEU A 429 3.71 -22.11 12.24
N TYR A 430 4.64 -22.66 11.47
CA TYR A 430 5.49 -23.79 11.89
C TYR A 430 6.70 -23.33 12.73
N PRO A 431 7.18 -24.19 13.67
CA PRO A 431 8.44 -23.95 14.37
C PRO A 431 9.63 -23.76 13.42
N GLY A 432 10.61 -22.98 13.85
CA GLY A 432 11.82 -22.69 13.06
C GLY A 432 11.70 -21.47 12.15
N ALA A 433 10.48 -20.97 11.93
CA ALA A 433 10.26 -19.67 11.31
C ALA A 433 10.76 -18.54 12.23
N THR A 434 11.43 -17.57 11.62
CA THR A 434 11.83 -16.31 12.27
C THR A 434 11.08 -15.18 11.57
N LEU A 435 10.21 -14.50 12.32
CA LEU A 435 9.41 -13.37 11.84
C LEU A 435 10.02 -12.06 12.36
N LEU A 436 10.11 -11.05 11.51
CA LEU A 436 10.57 -9.72 11.88
C LEU A 436 9.60 -8.65 11.41
N LEU A 437 9.40 -7.67 12.27
CA LEU A 437 8.67 -6.45 11.93
C LEU A 437 9.54 -5.30 12.41
N GLY A 438 10.15 -4.63 11.43
CA GLY A 438 11.22 -3.68 11.70
C GLY A 438 12.43 -4.39 12.30
N ASP A 439 12.94 -3.89 13.43
CA ASP A 439 14.06 -4.51 14.16
C ASP A 439 13.59 -5.51 15.24
N ALA A 440 12.28 -5.66 15.42
CA ALA A 440 11.73 -6.61 16.37
C ALA A 440 11.66 -8.01 15.75
N ARG A 441 12.08 -9.02 16.53
CA ARG A 441 12.18 -10.41 16.08
C ARG A 441 11.31 -11.32 16.94
N PHE A 442 10.61 -12.24 16.28
CA PHE A 442 9.83 -13.31 16.87
C PHE A 442 10.32 -14.65 16.31
N ASN A 443 10.81 -15.53 17.18
CA ASN A 443 11.18 -16.89 16.79
C ASN A 443 10.03 -17.82 17.14
N VAL A 444 9.53 -18.55 16.16
CA VAL A 444 8.45 -19.51 16.36
C VAL A 444 9.02 -20.78 16.96
N SER A 445 8.64 -21.06 18.21
CA SER A 445 9.08 -22.26 18.94
C SER A 445 8.04 -23.36 18.98
N LYS A 446 6.77 -23.05 18.70
CA LYS A 446 5.64 -23.99 18.72
C LYS A 446 4.75 -23.71 17.52
N GLU A 447 4.25 -24.79 16.93
CA GLU A 447 3.21 -24.72 15.91
C GLU A 447 2.00 -23.96 16.44
N THR A 448 1.58 -22.97 15.66
CA THR A 448 0.47 -22.08 15.98
C THR A 448 -0.45 -22.06 14.77
N GLY A 449 -1.78 -22.01 14.99
CA GLY A 449 -2.75 -21.87 13.92
C GLY A 449 -2.72 -20.47 13.30
N PHE A 450 -3.90 -19.90 13.04
CA PHE A 450 -4.02 -18.50 12.63
C PHE A 450 -3.18 -17.58 13.54
N ALA A 451 -2.35 -16.74 12.94
CA ALA A 451 -1.50 -15.79 13.63
C ALA A 451 -1.38 -14.49 12.84
N SER A 452 -1.76 -13.37 13.46
CA SER A 452 -1.49 -12.04 12.93
C SER A 452 -0.47 -11.35 13.82
N ILE A 453 0.71 -11.09 13.28
CA ILE A 453 1.80 -10.38 13.95
C ILE A 453 1.77 -8.92 13.48
N LYS A 454 1.62 -8.00 14.42
CA LYS A 454 1.54 -6.56 14.15
C LYS A 454 2.43 -5.76 15.09
N TRP A 455 2.77 -4.55 14.70
CA TRP A 455 3.49 -3.59 15.53
C TRP A 455 2.54 -2.80 16.43
N ASP A 456 2.76 -2.86 17.74
CA ASP A 456 2.12 -1.97 18.71
C ASP A 456 2.98 -0.73 18.88
N ALA A 457 2.54 0.41 18.33
CA ALA A 457 3.27 1.67 18.40
C ALA A 457 3.38 2.24 19.83
N GLU A 458 2.35 2.03 20.67
CA GLU A 458 2.31 2.54 22.03
C GLU A 458 3.31 1.82 22.93
N ASN A 459 3.32 0.49 22.86
CA ASN A 459 4.21 -0.36 23.65
C ASN A 459 5.54 -0.64 22.93
N ARG A 460 5.66 -0.22 21.67
CA ARG A 460 6.80 -0.42 20.77
C ARG A 460 7.23 -1.89 20.72
N CYS A 461 6.28 -2.81 20.63
CA CYS A 461 6.56 -4.24 20.60
C CYS A 461 5.69 -4.92 19.55
N LEU A 462 6.07 -6.13 19.14
CA LEU A 462 5.14 -6.95 18.38
C LEU A 462 4.05 -7.46 19.30
N TYR A 463 2.88 -7.70 18.75
CA TYR A 463 1.87 -8.54 19.36
C TYR A 463 1.40 -9.53 18.32
N MET A 464 1.21 -10.78 18.75
CA MET A 464 0.64 -11.83 17.93
C MET A 464 -0.78 -12.08 18.41
N THR A 465 -1.74 -11.85 17.53
CA THR A 465 -3.13 -12.22 17.77
C THR A 465 -3.35 -13.59 17.15
N THR A 466 -3.63 -14.58 17.99
CA THR A 466 -4.04 -15.92 17.54
C THR A 466 -5.51 -16.08 17.85
N PHE A 467 -6.31 -16.63 16.95
CA PHE A 467 -7.71 -16.93 17.24
C PHE A 467 -7.85 -18.41 17.61
N ASP A 468 -8.66 -18.71 18.62
CA ASP A 468 -9.06 -20.09 18.87
C ASP A 468 -10.20 -20.52 17.93
N GLU A 469 -10.51 -21.82 17.90
CA GLU A 469 -11.61 -22.40 17.10
C GLU A 469 -12.99 -21.79 17.41
N SER A 470 -13.12 -21.00 18.50
CA SER A 470 -14.34 -20.27 18.87
C SER A 470 -14.36 -18.81 18.43
N GLY A 471 -13.38 -18.37 17.62
CA GLY A 471 -13.27 -16.99 17.13
C GLY A 471 -12.83 -15.98 18.18
N ARG A 472 -12.41 -16.42 19.38
CA ARG A 472 -11.91 -15.52 20.43
C ARG A 472 -10.42 -15.27 20.21
N GLY A 473 -10.08 -14.00 19.95
CA GLY A 473 -8.69 -13.57 19.83
C GLY A 473 -7.95 -13.69 21.16
N LYS A 474 -6.94 -14.54 21.22
CA LYS A 474 -5.92 -14.56 22.28
C LYS A 474 -4.77 -13.67 21.83
N HIS A 475 -4.58 -12.55 22.53
CA HIS A 475 -3.41 -11.71 22.34
C HIS A 475 -2.22 -12.32 23.08
N SER A 476 -1.32 -12.93 22.33
CA SER A 476 -0.01 -13.34 22.83
C SER A 476 1.00 -12.24 22.48
N ARG A 477 1.43 -11.47 23.48
CA ARG A 477 2.61 -10.63 23.30
C ARG A 477 3.82 -11.58 23.21
N PRO A 478 4.76 -11.38 22.27
CA PRO A 478 6.06 -12.05 22.32
C PRO A 478 6.60 -11.98 23.74
N GLY A 479 7.26 -13.06 24.17
CA GLY A 479 7.99 -13.07 25.43
C GLY A 479 8.73 -11.75 25.62
N LYS A 480 8.53 -11.13 26.80
CA LYS A 480 9.04 -9.81 27.22
C LYS A 480 10.26 -9.38 26.39
N ARG A 481 10.19 -8.21 25.72
CA ARG A 481 11.32 -7.48 25.12
C ARG A 481 12.63 -7.84 25.83
N ALA A 482 13.71 -8.14 25.09
CA ALA A 482 15.05 -8.14 25.67
C ALA A 482 15.26 -6.79 26.34
N ARG A 483 15.18 -6.77 27.67
CA ARG A 483 15.16 -5.54 28.47
C ARG A 483 16.51 -4.87 28.28
N THR A 484 16.53 -3.61 27.83
CA THR A 484 17.76 -2.89 27.53
C THR A 484 18.30 -2.17 28.76
N ALA A 485 19.62 -2.07 28.90
CA ALA A 485 20.26 -1.43 30.04
C ALA A 485 21.33 -0.42 29.62
N LEU A 486 21.48 0.66 30.37
CA LEU A 486 22.59 1.61 30.28
C LEU A 486 23.36 1.60 31.59
N VAL A 487 24.69 1.55 31.49
CA VAL A 487 25.60 1.56 32.65
C VAL A 487 26.41 2.86 32.62
N ILE A 488 26.27 3.69 33.66
CA ILE A 488 26.97 4.96 33.83
C ILE A 488 27.89 4.84 35.04
N ASP A 489 29.21 4.83 34.84
CA ASP A 489 30.22 4.72 35.91
C ASP A 489 31.57 5.20 35.37
N ASP A 490 32.32 5.98 36.14
CA ASP A 490 33.67 6.44 35.75
C ASP A 490 34.69 5.29 35.69
N SER A 491 34.48 4.24 36.50
CA SER A 491 35.35 3.09 36.55
C SER A 491 35.00 2.04 35.48
N LYS A 492 35.88 1.92 34.48
CA LYS A 492 35.79 0.87 33.43
C LYS A 492 35.64 -0.55 33.99
N SER A 493 36.31 -0.88 35.09
CA SER A 493 36.22 -2.19 35.73
C SER A 493 34.82 -2.44 36.30
N VAL A 494 34.19 -1.41 36.88
CA VAL A 494 32.82 -1.49 37.41
C VAL A 494 31.82 -1.60 36.28
N ARG A 495 31.96 -0.79 35.20
CA ARG A 495 31.06 -0.86 34.04
C ARG A 495 31.02 -2.25 33.44
N LYS A 496 32.19 -2.85 33.16
CA LYS A 496 32.29 -4.22 32.63
C LYS A 496 31.64 -5.25 33.56
N THR A 497 31.86 -5.13 34.86
CA THR A 497 31.29 -6.06 35.84
C THR A 497 29.76 -5.95 35.89
N MET A 498 29.23 -4.72 35.91
CA MET A 498 27.79 -4.46 35.91
C MET A 498 27.15 -4.92 34.59
N ALA A 499 27.78 -4.62 33.46
CA ALA A 499 27.34 -5.06 32.13
C ALA A 499 27.25 -6.58 32.06
N LEU A 500 28.28 -7.31 32.53
CA LEU A 500 28.27 -8.77 32.57
C LEU A 500 27.12 -9.33 33.44
N ILE A 501 26.82 -8.70 34.57
CA ILE A 501 25.71 -9.11 35.44
C ILE A 501 24.37 -8.91 34.73
N LEU A 502 24.18 -7.74 34.09
CA LEU A 502 22.98 -7.41 33.31
C LEU A 502 22.78 -8.38 32.14
N GLU A 503 23.83 -8.68 31.39
CA GLU A 503 23.80 -9.63 30.27
C GLU A 503 23.46 -11.04 30.74
N LYS A 504 24.02 -11.50 31.87
CA LYS A 504 23.65 -12.79 32.49
C LYS A 504 22.19 -12.86 32.92
N MET A 505 21.55 -11.72 33.16
CA MET A 505 20.12 -11.64 33.45
C MET A 505 19.24 -11.62 32.20
N GLY A 506 19.84 -11.68 31.00
CA GLY A 506 19.13 -11.58 29.73
C GLY A 506 18.78 -10.15 29.33
N LEU A 507 19.43 -9.14 29.94
CA LEU A 507 19.33 -7.75 29.49
C LEU A 507 20.37 -7.46 28.41
N ARG A 508 20.02 -6.61 27.44
CA ARG A 508 20.96 -6.11 26.44
C ARG A 508 21.53 -4.76 26.88
N VAL A 509 22.81 -4.69 27.19
CA VAL A 509 23.47 -3.40 27.48
C VAL A 509 23.61 -2.64 26.17
N VAL A 510 22.89 -1.52 26.04
CA VAL A 510 22.85 -0.75 24.79
C VAL A 510 24.01 0.22 24.66
N ALA A 511 24.56 0.64 25.80
CA ALA A 511 25.72 1.51 25.89
C ALA A 511 26.27 1.54 27.32
N GLU A 512 27.51 1.99 27.43
CA GLU A 512 28.21 2.34 28.66
C GLU A 512 28.58 3.82 28.57
N ALA A 513 28.54 4.54 29.70
CA ALA A 513 28.93 5.94 29.79
C ALA A 513 29.94 6.14 30.92
N GLU A 514 30.93 6.99 30.71
CA GLU A 514 31.99 7.28 31.69
C GLU A 514 31.62 8.43 32.63
N ASP A 515 30.61 9.24 32.28
CA ASP A 515 30.08 10.29 33.16
C ASP A 515 28.57 10.53 32.98
N GLY A 516 28.01 11.37 33.87
CA GLY A 516 26.60 11.70 33.87
C GLY A 516 26.11 12.44 32.61
N ALA A 517 26.95 13.27 31.97
CA ALA A 517 26.57 14.05 30.80
C ALA A 517 26.41 13.14 29.57
N GLU A 518 27.40 12.27 29.35
CA GLU A 518 27.36 11.22 28.34
C GLU A 518 26.17 10.28 28.58
N GLY A 519 25.95 9.87 29.83
CA GLY A 519 24.82 9.04 30.22
C GLY A 519 23.46 9.65 29.89
N VAL A 520 23.29 10.96 30.12
CA VAL A 520 22.04 11.69 29.76
C VAL A 520 21.85 11.77 28.24
N ALA A 521 22.92 12.04 27.48
CA ALA A 521 22.87 12.09 26.01
C ALA A 521 22.47 10.72 25.42
N ILE A 522 23.14 9.65 25.86
CA ILE A 522 22.84 8.28 25.46
C ILE A 522 21.43 7.89 25.89
N TYR A 523 20.96 8.29 27.07
CA TYR A 523 19.60 8.01 27.52
C TYR A 523 18.55 8.64 26.59
N ARG A 524 18.81 9.88 26.13
CA ARG A 524 17.92 10.59 25.20
C ARG A 524 17.73 9.83 23.89
N GLU A 525 18.79 9.22 23.39
CA GLU A 525 18.80 8.45 22.14
C GLU A 525 18.26 7.02 22.31
N THR A 526 18.71 6.31 23.35
CA THR A 526 18.52 4.85 23.47
C THR A 526 17.35 4.45 24.36
N ARG A 527 16.85 5.35 25.22
CA ARG A 527 15.75 5.15 26.20
C ARG A 527 15.70 3.72 26.79
N PRO A 528 16.76 3.30 27.51
CA PRO A 528 16.88 1.94 28.04
C PRO A 528 15.79 1.61 29.05
N SER A 529 15.50 0.32 29.22
CA SER A 529 14.52 -0.19 30.19
C SER A 529 14.97 0.00 31.64
N ILE A 530 16.29 0.06 31.88
CA ILE A 530 16.88 0.34 33.18
C ILE A 530 18.21 1.08 33.03
N VAL A 531 18.54 1.94 33.98
CA VAL A 531 19.84 2.63 34.07
C VAL A 531 20.47 2.29 35.40
N THR A 532 21.75 1.91 35.41
CA THR A 532 22.56 1.90 36.64
C THR A 532 23.53 3.06 36.57
N CYS A 533 23.53 3.93 37.57
CA CYS A 533 24.28 5.17 37.55
C CYS A 533 25.09 5.35 38.84
N ASP A 534 26.41 5.51 38.73
CA ASP A 534 27.25 5.87 39.87
C ASP A 534 26.91 7.26 40.39
N ILE A 535 27.01 7.47 41.71
CA ILE A 535 26.74 8.78 42.32
C ILE A 535 27.91 9.76 42.12
N ALA A 536 29.15 9.30 42.28
CA ALA A 536 30.32 10.17 42.44
C ALA A 536 31.18 10.18 41.17
N MET A 537 30.88 11.11 40.26
CA MET A 537 31.60 11.28 39.00
C MET A 537 32.12 12.73 38.88
N VAL A 538 33.23 12.93 38.16
CA VAL A 538 33.99 14.21 38.14
C VAL A 538 33.29 15.32 37.35
N ASN A 539 32.68 15.00 36.20
CA ASN A 539 32.09 16.00 35.30
C ASN A 539 30.66 16.39 35.70
N MET A 540 29.76 15.41 35.66
CA MET A 540 28.37 15.53 36.11
C MET A 540 28.10 14.38 37.07
N ASP A 541 27.62 14.71 38.27
CA ASP A 541 27.32 13.70 39.27
C ASP A 541 26.07 12.88 38.92
N GLY A 542 25.94 11.70 39.54
CA GLY A 542 24.83 10.79 39.23
C GLY A 542 23.45 11.30 39.64
N ILE A 543 23.37 12.19 40.64
CA ILE A 543 22.10 12.73 41.12
C ILE A 543 21.59 13.78 40.12
N GLU A 544 22.47 14.60 39.58
CA GLU A 544 22.17 15.53 38.48
C GLU A 544 21.77 14.77 37.21
N ALA A 545 22.51 13.72 36.84
CA ALA A 545 22.17 12.86 35.71
C ALA A 545 20.78 12.21 35.89
N LEU A 546 20.47 11.71 37.09
CA LEU A 546 19.15 11.18 37.44
C LEU A 546 18.04 12.22 37.22
N ARG A 547 18.22 13.47 37.69
CA ARG A 547 17.21 14.53 37.51
C ARG A 547 16.98 14.82 36.02
N LYS A 548 18.04 14.99 35.22
CA LYS A 548 17.93 15.23 33.78
C LYS A 548 17.28 14.06 33.03
N ILE A 549 17.62 12.82 33.38
CA ILE A 549 16.97 11.62 32.82
C ILE A 549 15.48 11.60 33.17
N ARG A 550 15.11 12.01 34.39
CA ARG A 550 13.74 12.08 34.88
C ARG A 550 12.93 13.21 34.25
N GLU A 551 13.57 14.33 33.92
CA GLU A 551 12.97 15.42 33.12
C GLU A 551 12.66 14.94 31.69
N ILE A 552 13.57 14.16 31.07
CA ILE A 552 13.33 13.54 29.77
C ILE A 552 12.23 12.48 29.84
N ASN A 553 12.20 11.68 30.92
CA ASN A 553 11.24 10.62 31.13
C ASN A 553 10.84 10.46 32.61
N PRO A 554 9.65 10.96 33.01
CA PRO A 554 9.12 10.80 34.36
C PRO A 554 8.78 9.36 34.78
N ARG A 555 9.05 8.34 33.97
CA ARG A 555 8.94 6.92 34.32
C ARG A 555 10.27 6.18 34.23
N ALA A 556 11.39 6.88 34.01
CA ALA A 556 12.72 6.27 33.95
C ALA A 556 13.02 5.43 35.20
N LYS A 557 13.54 4.22 34.98
CA LYS A 557 13.96 3.29 36.04
C LYS A 557 15.47 3.40 36.23
N VAL A 558 15.87 4.28 37.14
CA VAL A 558 17.28 4.53 37.46
C VAL A 558 17.59 3.93 38.83
N ILE A 559 18.63 3.10 38.89
CA ILE A 559 19.20 2.54 40.12
C ILE A 559 20.54 3.24 40.37
N MET A 560 20.68 3.83 41.55
CA MET A 560 21.93 4.49 41.93
C MET A 560 22.94 3.48 42.45
N VAL A 561 24.21 3.65 42.10
CA VAL A 561 25.32 2.82 42.57
C VAL A 561 26.27 3.71 43.37
N SER A 562 26.62 3.31 44.59
CA SER A 562 27.39 4.16 45.52
C SER A 562 28.46 3.39 46.29
N SER A 563 29.63 3.97 46.47
CA SER A 563 30.67 3.50 47.40
C SER A 563 30.45 3.96 48.86
N ASN A 564 29.59 4.95 49.09
CA ASN A 564 29.34 5.53 50.41
C ASN A 564 27.92 5.20 50.91
N ARG A 565 27.80 4.84 52.20
CA ARG A 565 26.55 4.57 52.93
C ARG A 565 25.95 5.80 53.60
N ASP A 566 26.44 7.00 53.29
CA ASP A 566 25.94 8.24 53.86
C ASP A 566 24.42 8.35 53.66
N LYS A 567 23.70 8.36 54.78
CA LYS A 567 22.24 8.42 54.82
C LYS A 567 21.70 9.66 54.10
N LYS A 568 22.45 10.77 54.10
CA LYS A 568 22.03 12.02 53.46
C LYS A 568 21.99 11.87 51.93
N LYS A 569 23.06 11.32 51.34
CA LYS A 569 23.12 11.07 49.89
C LYS A 569 22.10 10.05 49.40
N VAL A 570 21.81 9.02 50.21
CA VAL A 570 20.76 8.05 49.89
C VAL A 570 19.39 8.73 49.86
N LEU A 571 19.10 9.61 50.82
CA LEU A 571 17.85 10.38 50.85
C LEU A 571 17.73 11.31 49.62
N ASP A 572 18.82 11.98 49.24
CA ASP A 572 18.84 12.86 48.06
C ASP A 572 18.54 12.10 46.76
N CYS A 573 19.05 10.87 46.61
CA CYS A 573 18.75 10.01 45.47
C CYS A 573 17.27 9.62 45.40
N VAL A 574 16.68 9.28 46.54
CA VAL A 574 15.25 8.92 46.64
C VAL A 574 14.39 10.13 46.30
N MET A 575 14.71 11.31 46.83
CA MET A 575 14.00 12.55 46.51
C MET A 575 14.12 12.95 45.04
N ALA A 576 15.26 12.65 44.40
CA ALA A 576 15.46 12.84 42.97
C ALA A 576 14.73 11.81 42.08
N GLY A 577 14.08 10.80 42.68
CA GLY A 577 13.24 9.83 41.98
C GLY A 577 13.95 8.54 41.56
N ALA A 578 15.08 8.19 42.18
CA ALA A 578 15.71 6.89 42.00
C ALA A 578 14.74 5.76 42.41
N LYS A 579 14.77 4.65 41.66
CA LYS A 579 13.91 3.49 41.95
C LYS A 579 14.48 2.55 43.00
N ASP A 580 15.80 2.49 43.11
CA ASP A 580 16.51 1.75 44.14
C ASP A 580 17.99 2.17 44.19
N TYR A 581 18.77 1.56 45.07
CA TYR A 581 20.22 1.79 45.21
C TYR A 581 21.03 0.50 45.44
N ILE A 582 22.29 0.50 45.02
CA ILE A 582 23.25 -0.60 45.15
C ILE A 582 24.55 -0.05 45.76
N LEU A 583 25.12 -0.77 46.74
CA LEU A 583 26.38 -0.39 47.38
C LEU A 583 27.59 -1.13 46.79
N LYS A 584 28.67 -0.41 46.50
CA LYS A 584 29.99 -0.94 46.12
C LYS A 584 30.81 -1.31 47.36
N PRO A 585 31.62 -2.40 47.31
CA PRO A 585 31.59 -3.45 46.29
C PRO A 585 30.28 -4.26 46.37
N PHE A 586 29.69 -4.58 45.22
CA PHE A 586 28.42 -5.30 45.15
C PHE A 586 28.61 -6.78 44.82
N VAL A 587 27.75 -7.62 45.41
CA VAL A 587 27.69 -9.06 45.11
C VAL A 587 26.70 -9.27 43.97
N PRO A 588 27.04 -10.02 42.90
CA PRO A 588 26.17 -10.23 41.73
C PRO A 588 24.73 -10.63 42.08
N LYS A 589 24.54 -11.57 43.01
CA LYS A 589 23.20 -12.01 43.46
C LYS A 589 22.33 -10.84 43.94
N LYS A 590 22.92 -9.90 44.70
CA LYS A 590 22.18 -8.75 45.25
C LYS A 590 21.79 -7.76 44.16
N VAL A 591 22.70 -7.49 43.21
CA VAL A 591 22.42 -6.67 42.03
C VAL A 591 21.24 -7.25 41.25
N MET A 592 21.28 -8.56 40.98
CA MET A 592 20.22 -9.24 40.23
C MET A 592 18.86 -9.13 40.91
N THR A 593 18.81 -9.26 42.24
CA THR A 593 17.56 -9.11 43.01
C THR A 593 16.97 -7.70 42.88
N VAL A 594 17.81 -6.67 43.07
CA VAL A 594 17.36 -5.26 42.99
C VAL A 594 16.85 -4.95 41.58
N ILE A 595 17.59 -5.35 40.55
CA ILE A 595 17.22 -5.12 39.15
C ILE A 595 15.90 -5.82 38.80
N ARG A 596 15.68 -7.07 39.23
CA ARG A 596 14.39 -7.76 39.02
C ARG A 596 13.23 -7.00 39.65
N SER A 597 13.38 -6.61 40.92
CA SER A 597 12.33 -5.89 41.65
C SER A 597 11.96 -4.57 40.96
N VAL A 598 12.95 -3.78 40.53
CA VAL A 598 12.70 -2.51 39.83
C VAL A 598 12.08 -2.71 38.45
N LEU A 599 12.44 -3.78 37.74
CA LEU A 599 11.86 -4.08 36.44
C LEU A 599 10.42 -4.62 36.51
N GLU A 600 9.99 -5.14 37.65
CA GLU A 600 8.64 -5.67 37.89
C GLU A 600 7.65 -4.62 38.43
N LYS A 601 8.14 -3.58 39.13
CA LYS A 601 7.39 -2.37 39.50
C LYS A 601 7.20 -1.44 38.32
#